data_AF-A0A846QTM0-F1
#
_entry.id   AF-A0A846QTM0-F1
#
_cell.length_a   1.000
_cell.length_b   1.000
_cell.length_c   1.000
_cell.angle_alpha   90.00
_cell.angle_beta   90.00
_cell.angle_gamma   90.00
#
_symmetry.space_group_name_H-M   'P 1'
#
loop_
_entity.id
_entity.type
_entity.pdbx_description
1 polymer ?
#
loop_
_entity_poly.entity_id
_entity_poly.type
_entity_poly.pdbx_seq_one_letter_code
_entity_poly.pdbx_strand_id
1 'polypeptide(L)'
;MKRKLKEELVKMSTDIITSRNLKEIPELYEAAKGLYEKLAVLKFIDEKLNDIEIDVSNNVVASKFEKMANAVMNENTSVPENNPHDEDIMVPGMDTIKHMVSEMPNDSESKDAIADFLATPNLMKNDKELFMPEAKTEQKVVSKPKSLNDRLIKDMQVGLNDKLAFIKHLFNDSTEDYNRVLSQLNTIDTEERSISFINNLVKPEYDNWAGKEEVEDRFIALITRKFS
;
A
#
# COMPACT_ATOMS: atom_id res chain seq x y z
N MET A 1 10.03 -17.56 11.14
CA MET A 1 9.45 -17.40 9.79
C MET A 1 9.11 -18.75 9.14
N LYS A 2 10.08 -19.67 9.02
CA LYS A 2 9.92 -21.04 8.47
C LYS A 2 8.70 -21.82 8.99
N ARG A 3 8.44 -21.79 10.31
CA ARG A 3 7.31 -22.51 10.94
C ARG A 3 5.94 -22.00 10.48
N LYS A 4 5.74 -20.69 10.43
CA LYS A 4 4.49 -20.06 9.97
C LYS A 4 4.19 -20.41 8.51
N LEU A 5 5.23 -20.39 7.67
CA LEU A 5 5.11 -20.71 6.25
C LEU A 5 4.70 -22.18 6.03
N LYS A 6 5.25 -23.11 6.82
CA LYS A 6 4.84 -24.52 6.81
C LYS A 6 3.37 -24.71 7.24
N GLU A 7 2.95 -24.02 8.28
CA GLU A 7 1.58 -24.09 8.80
C GLU A 7 0.55 -23.59 7.77
N GLU A 8 0.84 -22.48 7.09
CA GLU A 8 0.01 -21.98 5.99
C GLU A 8 -0.06 -22.93 4.80
N LEU A 9 1.06 -23.60 4.48
CA LEU A 9 1.13 -24.57 3.38
C LEU A 9 0.26 -25.80 3.67
N VAL A 10 0.30 -26.29 4.91
CA VAL A 10 -0.57 -27.38 5.37
C VAL A 10 -2.03 -26.96 5.35
N LYS A 11 -2.36 -25.75 5.81
CA LYS A 11 -3.73 -25.21 5.78
C LYS A 11 -4.27 -25.14 4.35
N MET A 12 -3.49 -24.59 3.42
CA MET A 12 -3.88 -24.44 2.02
C MET A 12 -4.02 -25.79 1.30
N SER A 13 -3.11 -26.74 1.56
CA SER A 13 -3.23 -28.11 1.04
C SER A 13 -4.49 -28.82 1.58
N THR A 14 -4.77 -28.66 2.88
CA THR A 14 -5.96 -29.24 3.50
C THR A 14 -7.23 -28.59 2.98
N ASP A 15 -7.22 -27.28 2.69
CA ASP A 15 -8.35 -26.57 2.09
C ASP A 15 -8.66 -27.09 0.67
N ILE A 16 -7.62 -27.33 -0.15
CA ILE A 16 -7.77 -27.92 -1.49
C ILE A 16 -8.35 -29.34 -1.41
N ILE A 17 -7.90 -30.16 -0.45
CA ILE A 17 -8.36 -31.56 -0.28
C ILE A 17 -9.76 -31.64 0.33
N THR A 18 -10.10 -30.74 1.25
CA THR A 18 -11.39 -30.71 1.97
C THR A 18 -12.50 -30.10 1.13
N SER A 19 -12.17 -29.17 0.23
CA SER A 19 -13.10 -28.54 -0.73
C SER A 19 -13.48 -29.53 -1.85
N ARG A 20 -14.13 -30.63 -1.50
CA ARG A 20 -14.47 -31.75 -2.42
C ARG A 20 -15.61 -31.45 -3.39
N ASN A 21 -16.16 -30.24 -3.41
CA ASN A 21 -17.30 -29.90 -4.24
C ASN A 21 -16.99 -28.64 -5.07
N LEU A 22 -16.44 -28.88 -6.27
CA LEU A 22 -16.46 -27.97 -7.42
C LEU A 22 -15.80 -26.59 -7.22
N LYS A 23 -14.54 -26.52 -6.74
CA LYS A 23 -13.71 -25.37 -7.12
C LYS A 23 -13.50 -25.44 -8.63
N GLU A 24 -13.97 -24.44 -9.37
CA GLU A 24 -13.76 -24.39 -10.82
C GLU A 24 -12.25 -24.48 -11.10
N ILE A 25 -11.87 -25.06 -12.26
CA ILE A 25 -10.45 -25.23 -12.66
C ILE A 25 -9.60 -23.96 -12.41
N PRO A 26 -10.10 -22.72 -12.64
CA PRO A 26 -9.34 -21.50 -12.34
C PRO A 26 -8.99 -21.32 -10.86
N GLU A 27 -9.88 -21.66 -9.93
CA GLU A 27 -9.64 -21.51 -8.49
C GLU A 27 -8.62 -22.53 -7.97
N LEU A 28 -8.67 -23.76 -8.50
CA LEU A 28 -7.67 -24.78 -8.23
C LEU A 28 -6.29 -24.37 -8.76
N TYR A 29 -6.24 -23.76 -9.95
CA TYR A 29 -5.01 -23.24 -10.53
C TYR A 29 -4.41 -22.13 -9.65
N GLU A 30 -5.21 -21.16 -9.22
CA GLU A 30 -4.71 -20.06 -8.37
C GLU A 30 -4.26 -20.56 -6.99
N ALA A 31 -5.00 -21.51 -6.40
CA ALA A 31 -4.60 -22.15 -5.15
C ALA A 31 -3.30 -22.96 -5.28
N ALA A 32 -3.13 -23.69 -6.38
CA ALA A 32 -1.90 -24.44 -6.67
C ALA A 32 -0.69 -23.52 -6.92
N LYS A 33 -0.91 -22.40 -7.61
CA LYS A 33 0.10 -21.36 -7.82
C LYS A 33 0.54 -20.75 -6.49
N GLY A 34 -0.40 -20.38 -5.62
CA GLY A 34 -0.08 -19.87 -4.28
C GLY A 34 0.68 -20.88 -3.41
N LEU A 35 0.37 -22.17 -3.55
CA LEU A 35 1.10 -23.25 -2.87
C LEU A 35 2.56 -23.33 -3.39
N TYR A 36 2.74 -23.26 -4.70
CA TYR A 36 4.06 -23.28 -5.35
C TYR A 36 4.94 -22.10 -4.93
N GLU A 37 4.39 -20.88 -4.93
CA GLU A 37 5.11 -19.67 -4.52
C GLU A 37 5.60 -19.78 -3.06
N LYS A 38 4.72 -20.20 -2.14
CA LYS A 38 5.08 -20.38 -0.73
C LYS A 38 6.11 -21.48 -0.54
N LEU A 39 6.04 -22.55 -1.32
CA LEU A 39 7.03 -23.63 -1.32
C LEU A 39 8.39 -23.15 -1.86
N ALA A 40 8.39 -22.34 -2.91
CA ALA A 40 9.61 -21.75 -3.48
C ALA A 40 10.32 -20.83 -2.48
N VAL A 41 9.58 -20.01 -1.74
CA VAL A 41 10.13 -19.19 -0.66
C VAL A 41 10.69 -20.08 0.47
N LEU A 42 9.96 -21.14 0.85
CA LEU A 42 10.44 -22.07 1.87
C LEU A 42 11.74 -22.75 1.45
N LYS A 43 11.83 -23.18 0.19
CA LYS A 43 13.04 -23.76 -0.41
C LYS A 43 14.20 -22.77 -0.37
N PHE A 44 13.97 -21.52 -0.80
CA PHE A 44 14.98 -20.48 -0.77
C PHE A 44 15.49 -20.22 0.65
N ILE A 45 14.60 -20.15 1.63
CA ILE A 45 15.00 -19.98 3.04
C ILE A 45 15.85 -21.16 3.51
N ASP A 46 15.47 -22.38 3.16
CA ASP A 46 16.25 -23.55 3.56
C ASP A 46 17.63 -23.61 2.90
N GLU A 47 17.74 -23.21 1.63
CA GLU A 47 18.99 -23.24 0.88
C GLU A 47 19.91 -22.06 1.17
N LYS A 48 19.37 -20.88 1.52
CA LYS A 48 20.15 -19.64 1.65
C LYS A 48 20.29 -19.13 3.07
N LEU A 49 19.36 -19.43 3.98
CA LEU A 49 19.43 -18.98 5.37
C LEU A 49 20.02 -20.02 6.32
N ASN A 50 20.17 -21.29 5.92
CA ASN A 50 20.92 -22.26 6.71
C ASN A 50 22.44 -21.98 6.65
N ASP A 51 22.94 -21.34 5.59
CA ASP A 51 24.36 -20.95 5.43
C ASP A 51 24.67 -19.53 5.97
N ILE A 52 23.67 -18.78 6.43
CA ILE A 52 23.90 -17.48 7.08
C ILE A 52 24.16 -17.77 8.56
N GLU A 53 25.36 -18.25 8.85
CA GLU A 53 25.98 -17.98 10.14
C GLU A 53 26.14 -16.46 10.23
N ILE A 54 25.30 -15.82 11.04
CA ILE A 54 25.47 -14.41 11.37
C ILE A 54 26.77 -14.32 12.16
N ASP A 55 27.89 -14.02 11.50
CA ASP A 55 29.14 -13.71 12.18
C ASP A 55 28.98 -12.38 12.93
N VAL A 56 28.55 -12.50 14.18
CA VAL A 56 28.35 -11.38 15.12
C VAL A 56 29.69 -10.74 15.53
N SER A 57 30.83 -11.35 15.17
CA SER A 57 32.17 -10.95 15.67
C SER A 57 32.69 -9.66 15.03
N ASN A 58 32.15 -9.22 13.89
CA ASN A 58 32.68 -8.08 13.14
C ASN A 58 31.76 -6.84 13.14
N ASN A 59 30.65 -6.86 13.87
CA ASN A 59 29.78 -5.69 13.92
C ASN A 59 30.34 -4.63 14.89
N VAL A 60 31.03 -3.64 14.34
CA VAL A 60 31.58 -2.45 15.04
C VAL A 60 30.53 -1.76 15.93
N VAL A 61 29.25 -1.84 15.55
CA VAL A 61 28.14 -1.27 16.34
C VAL A 61 27.90 -2.07 17.62
N ALA A 62 27.99 -3.41 17.58
CA ALA A 62 27.82 -4.26 18.75
C ALA A 62 28.90 -3.99 19.82
N SER A 63 30.16 -3.85 19.41
CA SER A 63 31.26 -3.52 20.34
C SER A 63 31.10 -2.12 20.96
N LYS A 64 30.60 -1.13 20.20
CA LYS A 64 30.31 0.21 20.73
C LYS A 64 29.14 0.17 21.72
N PHE A 65 28.10 -0.61 21.43
CA PHE A 65 26.98 -0.80 22.34
C PHE A 65 27.40 -1.49 23.64
N GLU A 66 28.24 -2.53 23.55
CA GLU A 66 28.75 -3.24 24.72
C GLU A 66 29.61 -2.34 25.62
N LYS A 67 30.49 -1.52 25.01
CA LYS A 67 31.27 -0.51 25.75
C LYS A 67 30.38 0.53 26.44
N MET A 68 29.35 1.02 25.75
CA MET A 68 28.41 1.99 26.31
C MET A 68 27.57 1.38 27.44
N ALA A 69 27.08 0.16 27.27
CA ALA A 69 26.30 -0.55 28.29
C ALA A 69 27.13 -0.79 29.56
N ASN A 70 28.38 -1.22 29.41
CA ASN A 70 29.27 -1.43 30.55
C ASN A 70 29.65 -0.13 31.26
N ALA A 71 29.79 0.98 30.54
CA ALA A 71 30.05 2.29 31.15
C ALA A 71 28.88 2.78 32.02
N VAL A 72 27.63 2.66 31.53
CA VAL A 72 26.42 3.09 32.25
C VAL A 72 26.19 2.23 33.51
N MET A 73 26.43 0.92 33.43
CA MET A 73 26.32 0.01 34.57
C MET A 73 27.33 0.34 35.67
N ASN A 74 28.54 0.75 35.29
CA ASN A 74 29.61 1.06 36.25
C ASN A 74 29.42 2.44 36.90
N GLU A 75 28.97 3.46 36.16
CA GLU A 75 28.75 4.81 36.70
C GLU A 75 27.61 4.85 37.74
N ASN A 76 26.53 4.09 37.54
CA ASN A 76 25.40 4.04 38.47
C ASN A 76 25.69 3.32 39.80
N THR A 77 26.84 2.67 39.97
CA THR A 77 27.22 2.02 41.24
C THR A 77 27.67 3.05 42.31
N SER A 78 28.00 4.28 41.89
CA SER A 78 28.55 5.31 42.77
C SER A 78 27.52 6.23 43.44
N VAL A 79 26.24 6.12 43.04
CA VAL A 79 25.16 6.92 43.61
C VAL A 79 24.44 6.07 44.68
N PRO A 80 24.46 6.48 45.95
CA PRO A 80 23.69 5.79 46.99
C PRO A 80 22.20 5.80 46.63
N GLU A 81 21.57 4.63 46.65
CA GLU A 81 20.16 4.44 46.29
C GLU A 81 19.18 5.10 47.29
N ASN A 82 19.70 5.63 48.41
CA ASN A 82 18.90 6.29 49.42
C ASN A 82 19.38 7.73 49.65
N ASN A 83 18.48 8.69 49.47
CA ASN A 83 18.70 10.10 49.75
C ASN A 83 18.68 10.31 51.28
N PRO A 84 19.75 10.84 51.92
CA PRO A 84 19.82 10.98 53.37
C PRO A 84 18.97 12.12 53.96
N HIS A 85 18.19 12.84 53.15
CA HIS A 85 17.32 13.93 53.59
C HIS A 85 15.85 13.64 53.22
N ASP A 86 15.06 13.17 54.19
CA ASP A 86 13.62 12.87 54.00
C ASP A 86 12.74 14.14 53.94
N GLU A 87 13.25 15.32 54.31
CA GLU A 87 12.44 16.53 54.48
C GLU A 87 12.58 17.59 53.37
N ASP A 88 13.48 17.40 52.40
CA ASP A 88 13.78 18.45 51.40
C ASP A 88 12.96 18.34 50.09
N ILE A 89 12.03 17.38 50.02
CA ILE A 89 11.07 17.29 48.89
C ILE A 89 9.80 18.07 49.25
N MET A 90 9.94 19.39 49.45
CA MET A 90 8.78 20.28 49.42
C MET A 90 8.37 20.49 47.96
N VAL A 91 7.41 19.70 47.49
CA VAL A 91 6.78 19.91 46.17
C VAL A 91 5.90 21.16 46.26
N PRO A 92 6.24 22.29 45.61
CA PRO A 92 5.43 23.50 45.70
C PRO A 92 4.15 23.27 44.88
N GLY A 93 3.04 22.97 45.55
CA GLY A 93 1.76 22.77 44.87
C GLY A 93 0.73 21.88 45.57
N MET A 94 1.10 21.18 46.65
CA MET A 94 0.13 20.33 47.36
C MET A 94 -0.89 21.17 48.16
N ASP A 95 -0.47 22.31 48.71
CA ASP A 95 -1.36 23.19 49.49
C ASP A 95 -2.42 23.90 48.62
N THR A 96 -2.07 24.29 47.39
CA THR A 96 -3.02 24.92 46.47
C THR A 96 -4.12 23.97 46.00
N ILE A 97 -3.79 22.68 45.81
CA ILE A 97 -4.79 21.66 45.43
C ILE A 97 -5.74 21.40 46.61
N LYS A 98 -5.24 21.38 47.84
CA LYS A 98 -6.06 21.21 49.05
C LYS A 98 -7.08 22.35 49.23
N HIS A 99 -6.67 23.58 48.93
CA HIS A 99 -7.58 24.73 48.96
C HIS A 99 -8.61 24.73 47.81
N MET A 100 -8.27 24.24 46.62
CA MET A 100 -9.22 24.13 45.49
C MET A 100 -10.32 23.08 45.73
N VAL A 101 -9.99 21.93 46.34
CA VAL A 101 -10.98 20.87 46.62
C VAL A 101 -12.01 21.30 47.66
N SER A 102 -11.65 22.22 48.56
CA SER A 102 -12.58 22.77 49.56
C SER A 102 -13.64 23.72 48.98
N GLU A 103 -13.42 24.25 47.77
CA GLU A 103 -14.31 25.21 47.11
C GLU A 103 -15.21 24.53 46.04
N MET A 104 -15.16 23.20 45.91
CA MET A 104 -16.05 22.46 45.01
C MET A 104 -17.46 22.34 45.62
N PRO A 105 -18.53 22.78 44.93
CA PRO A 105 -19.89 22.58 45.39
C PRO A 105 -20.27 21.09 45.36
N ASN A 106 -20.89 20.60 46.43
CA ASN A 106 -21.23 19.18 46.61
C ASN A 106 -22.26 18.68 45.56
N ASP A 107 -21.98 17.49 45.01
CA ASP A 107 -22.55 16.79 43.83
C ASP A 107 -24.06 16.48 43.79
N SER A 108 -24.92 17.24 44.48
CA SER A 108 -26.35 16.91 44.56
C SER A 108 -27.20 17.64 43.50
N GLU A 109 -26.83 18.84 43.06
CA GLU A 109 -27.65 19.66 42.14
C GLU A 109 -27.16 19.61 40.67
N SER A 110 -25.94 19.14 40.43
CA SER A 110 -25.30 19.11 39.10
C SER A 110 -25.73 17.93 38.22
N LYS A 111 -26.39 16.92 38.79
CA LYS A 111 -26.79 15.70 38.06
C LYS A 111 -28.00 15.89 37.15
N ASP A 112 -28.97 16.73 37.54
CA ASP A 112 -30.18 16.99 36.74
C ASP A 112 -29.86 17.82 35.49
N ALA A 113 -28.93 18.76 35.58
CA ALA A 113 -28.51 19.58 34.43
C ALA A 113 -27.75 18.77 33.34
N ILE A 114 -27.10 17.67 33.73
CA ILE A 114 -26.37 16.79 32.80
C ILE A 114 -27.34 15.79 32.15
N ALA A 115 -28.41 15.40 32.82
CA ALA A 115 -29.42 14.48 32.29
C ALA A 115 -30.22 15.10 31.13
N ASP A 116 -30.58 16.38 31.22
CA ASP A 116 -31.28 17.10 30.14
C ASP A 116 -30.40 17.28 28.89
N PHE A 117 -29.08 17.31 29.03
CA PHE A 117 -28.14 17.44 27.92
C PHE A 117 -27.91 16.12 27.16
N LEU A 118 -28.14 14.98 27.82
CA LEU A 118 -27.97 13.64 27.25
C LEU A 118 -29.26 13.09 26.60
N ALA A 119 -30.39 13.80 26.73
CA ALA A 119 -31.61 13.46 26.03
C ALA A 119 -31.46 13.74 24.52
N THR A 120 -31.73 12.71 23.70
CA THR A 120 -31.51 12.68 22.26
C THR A 120 -32.14 13.86 21.51
N PRO A 121 -31.42 14.51 20.56
CA PRO A 121 -31.98 15.59 19.78
C PRO A 121 -33.06 15.07 18.82
N ASN A 122 -34.17 15.79 18.76
CA ASN A 122 -35.31 15.52 17.88
C ASN A 122 -34.89 15.75 16.42
N LEU A 123 -34.72 14.68 15.64
CA LEU A 123 -34.36 14.76 14.22
C LEU A 123 -35.56 15.27 13.41
N MET A 124 -35.57 16.58 13.09
CA MET A 124 -36.44 17.13 12.06
C MET A 124 -36.18 16.40 10.73
N LYS A 125 -37.27 15.95 10.09
CA LYS A 125 -37.26 15.33 8.77
C LYS A 125 -36.60 16.27 7.76
N ASN A 126 -35.71 15.70 6.97
CA ASN A 126 -34.90 16.37 5.96
C ASN A 126 -35.78 16.71 4.75
N ASP A 127 -36.07 18.00 4.53
CA ASP A 127 -36.77 18.51 3.34
C ASP A 127 -35.89 18.38 2.10
N LYS A 128 -35.90 17.18 1.52
CA LYS A 128 -35.11 16.82 0.33
C LYS A 128 -35.72 17.32 -0.98
N GLU A 129 -36.82 18.06 -0.94
CA GLU A 129 -37.57 18.49 -2.15
C GLU A 129 -37.26 19.93 -2.61
N LEU A 130 -36.48 20.73 -1.86
CA LEU A 130 -36.17 22.12 -2.23
C LEU A 130 -34.87 22.33 -3.03
N PHE A 131 -34.11 21.27 -3.32
CA PHE A 131 -32.75 21.37 -3.90
C PHE A 131 -32.59 20.82 -5.33
N MET A 132 -33.68 20.63 -6.08
CA MET A 132 -33.59 20.17 -7.46
C MET A 132 -33.55 21.37 -8.43
N PRO A 133 -32.49 21.58 -9.23
CA PRO A 133 -32.49 22.63 -10.23
C PRO A 133 -33.35 22.22 -11.43
N GLU A 134 -34.29 23.07 -11.84
CA GLU A 134 -35.06 22.88 -13.07
C GLU A 134 -34.16 22.88 -14.31
N ALA A 135 -34.37 21.90 -15.18
CA ALA A 135 -33.64 21.75 -16.43
C ALA A 135 -33.95 22.91 -17.39
N LYS A 136 -32.93 23.72 -17.70
CA LYS A 136 -32.91 24.57 -18.89
C LYS A 136 -31.66 24.28 -19.71
N THR A 137 -31.93 23.91 -20.95
CA THR A 137 -31.03 23.84 -22.11
C THR A 137 -30.26 25.14 -22.25
N GLU A 138 -28.93 25.07 -22.34
CA GLU A 138 -28.12 25.89 -23.25
C GLU A 138 -26.64 25.46 -23.25
N GLN A 139 -26.06 25.46 -24.45
CA GLN A 139 -24.70 25.03 -24.76
C GLN A 139 -23.68 25.97 -24.13
N LYS A 140 -22.69 25.41 -23.41
CA LYS A 140 -21.38 26.05 -23.19
C LYS A 140 -20.31 25.00 -22.88
N VAL A 141 -19.21 25.15 -23.60
CA VAL A 141 -17.98 24.36 -23.57
C VAL A 141 -17.37 24.41 -22.18
N VAL A 142 -17.41 23.31 -21.43
CA VAL A 142 -16.65 23.14 -20.19
C VAL A 142 -16.18 21.69 -20.11
N SER A 143 -14.87 21.53 -19.93
CA SER A 143 -14.19 20.27 -19.64
C SER A 143 -14.93 19.52 -18.53
N LYS A 144 -15.55 18.39 -18.88
CA LYS A 144 -16.11 17.48 -17.88
C LYS A 144 -14.98 17.07 -16.94
N PRO A 145 -15.12 17.22 -15.61
CA PRO A 145 -14.20 16.57 -14.70
C PRO A 145 -14.35 15.07 -14.95
N LYS A 146 -13.24 14.43 -15.36
CA LYS A 146 -13.15 12.98 -15.59
C LYS A 146 -13.88 12.27 -14.45
N SER A 147 -14.87 11.45 -14.80
CA SER A 147 -15.61 10.63 -13.85
C SER A 147 -14.62 9.80 -13.04
N LEU A 148 -14.93 9.49 -11.78
CA LEU A 148 -14.11 8.56 -10.98
C LEU A 148 -13.91 7.22 -11.72
N ASN A 149 -14.84 6.86 -12.61
CA ASN A 149 -14.72 5.71 -13.50
C ASN A 149 -13.68 5.93 -14.62
N ASP A 150 -13.52 7.15 -15.15
CA ASP A 150 -12.47 7.49 -16.13
C ASP A 150 -11.07 7.56 -15.51
N ARG A 151 -10.98 7.86 -14.21
CA ARG A 151 -9.70 7.76 -13.45
C ARG A 151 -9.35 6.32 -13.08
N LEU A 152 -10.35 5.43 -13.05
CA LEU A 152 -10.20 4.03 -12.66
C LEU A 152 -9.98 3.10 -13.87
N ILE A 153 -10.33 3.53 -15.08
CA ILE A 153 -9.90 2.88 -16.33
C ILE A 153 -8.47 3.36 -16.63
N LYS A 154 -7.51 2.78 -15.90
CA LYS A 154 -6.05 2.90 -16.12
C LYS A 154 -5.58 2.13 -17.37
N ASP A 155 -6.50 1.58 -18.15
CA ASP A 155 -6.18 0.86 -19.37
C ASP A 155 -6.03 1.84 -20.52
N MET A 156 -4.89 1.75 -21.19
CA MET A 156 -4.59 2.46 -22.42
C MET A 156 -5.68 2.13 -23.46
N GLN A 157 -6.68 3.00 -23.61
CA GLN A 157 -7.67 2.88 -24.67
C GLN A 157 -6.98 3.18 -26.00
N VAL A 158 -6.39 2.13 -26.58
CA VAL A 158 -5.87 2.16 -27.94
C VAL A 158 -7.06 2.09 -28.89
N GLY A 159 -7.18 3.06 -29.79
CA GLY A 159 -8.21 3.05 -30.82
C GLY A 159 -8.07 1.80 -31.70
N LEU A 160 -9.19 1.23 -32.16
CA LEU A 160 -9.18 0.02 -32.99
C LEU A 160 -8.30 0.18 -34.25
N ASN A 161 -8.34 1.36 -34.87
CA ASN A 161 -7.55 1.68 -36.05
C ASN A 161 -6.04 1.73 -35.74
N ASP A 162 -5.67 2.33 -34.60
CA ASP A 162 -4.27 2.41 -34.17
C ASP A 162 -3.74 1.03 -33.80
N LYS A 163 -4.54 0.22 -33.09
CA LYS A 163 -4.21 -1.18 -32.76
C LYS A 163 -3.93 -2.00 -34.02
N LEU A 164 -4.79 -1.90 -35.03
CA LEU A 164 -4.60 -2.61 -36.30
C LEU A 164 -3.36 -2.12 -37.05
N ALA A 165 -3.10 -0.81 -37.03
CA ALA A 165 -1.89 -0.24 -37.62
C ALA A 165 -0.62 -0.74 -36.93
N PHE A 166 -0.59 -0.79 -35.59
CA PHE A 166 0.56 -1.29 -34.83
C PHE A 166 0.81 -2.77 -35.10
N ILE A 167 -0.23 -3.59 -35.06
CA ILE A 167 -0.10 -5.03 -35.33
C ILE A 167 0.47 -5.27 -36.73
N LYS A 168 -0.05 -4.58 -37.74
CA LYS A 168 0.37 -4.76 -39.14
C LYS A 168 1.75 -4.19 -39.43
N HIS A 169 2.06 -3.01 -38.90
CA HIS A 169 3.27 -2.29 -39.27
C HIS A 169 4.42 -2.53 -38.28
N LEU A 170 4.16 -2.59 -36.98
CA LEU A 170 5.21 -2.74 -35.96
C LEU A 170 5.47 -4.21 -35.58
N PHE A 171 4.46 -5.08 -35.63
CA PHE A 171 4.54 -6.46 -35.13
C PHE A 171 4.35 -7.53 -36.22
N ASN A 172 4.45 -7.19 -37.51
CA ASN A 172 4.33 -8.13 -38.63
C ASN A 172 3.07 -9.03 -38.57
N ASP A 173 1.91 -8.41 -38.29
CA ASP A 173 0.61 -9.08 -38.10
C ASP A 173 0.52 -10.01 -36.86
N SER A 174 1.54 -10.00 -35.99
CA SER A 174 1.54 -10.75 -34.73
C SER A 174 0.72 -10.04 -33.65
N THR A 175 -0.52 -10.50 -33.48
CA THR A 175 -1.39 -10.03 -32.39
C THR A 175 -0.89 -10.44 -31.01
N GLU A 176 -0.17 -11.56 -30.92
CA GLU A 176 0.35 -12.11 -29.66
C GLU A 176 1.48 -11.22 -29.11
N ASP A 177 2.41 -10.84 -29.97
CA ASP A 177 3.53 -9.98 -29.58
C ASP A 177 3.08 -8.59 -29.15
N TYR A 178 2.10 -8.02 -29.88
CA TYR A 178 1.49 -6.75 -29.49
C TYR A 178 0.89 -6.82 -28.07
N ASN A 179 0.15 -7.90 -27.75
CA ASN A 179 -0.43 -8.07 -26.42
C ASN A 179 0.65 -8.34 -25.35
N ARG A 180 1.73 -9.06 -25.68
CA ARG A 180 2.89 -9.27 -24.78
C ARG A 180 3.55 -7.93 -24.42
N VAL A 181 3.88 -7.13 -25.42
CA VAL A 181 4.47 -5.81 -25.24
C VAL A 181 3.53 -4.88 -24.49
N LEU A 182 2.23 -4.92 -24.78
CA LEU A 182 1.23 -4.13 -24.04
C LEU A 182 1.17 -4.52 -22.55
N SER A 183 1.19 -5.81 -22.24
CA SER A 183 1.21 -6.30 -20.85
C SER A 183 2.48 -5.86 -20.10
N GLN A 184 3.63 -5.89 -20.77
CA GLN A 184 4.90 -5.41 -20.22
C GLN A 184 4.88 -3.89 -20.01
N LEU A 185 4.38 -3.12 -20.96
CA LEU A 185 4.21 -1.67 -20.85
C LEU A 185 3.21 -1.27 -19.75
N ASN A 186 2.19 -2.08 -19.51
CA ASN A 186 1.26 -1.87 -18.39
C ASN A 186 1.91 -2.11 -17.03
N THR A 187 2.91 -3.00 -16.96
CA THR A 187 3.67 -3.30 -15.73
C THR A 187 4.72 -2.22 -15.43
N ILE A 188 5.11 -1.42 -16.42
CA ILE A 188 6.08 -0.34 -16.25
C ILE A 188 5.36 0.94 -15.80
N ASP A 189 5.83 1.54 -14.71
CA ASP A 189 5.24 2.73 -14.11
C ASP A 189 5.88 4.05 -14.57
N THR A 190 6.97 4.00 -15.33
CA THR A 190 7.73 5.19 -15.76
C THR A 190 7.76 5.31 -17.28
N GLU A 191 7.56 6.52 -17.79
CA GLU A 191 7.64 6.84 -19.22
C GLU A 191 9.03 6.52 -19.80
N GLU A 192 10.09 7.04 -19.17
CA GLU A 192 11.48 6.84 -19.62
C GLU A 192 11.87 5.36 -19.73
N ARG A 193 11.39 4.55 -18.78
CA ARG A 193 11.62 3.10 -18.78
C ARG A 193 10.84 2.40 -19.89
N SER A 194 9.63 2.87 -20.20
CA SER A 194 8.79 2.34 -21.27
C SER A 194 9.39 2.61 -22.65
N ILE A 195 9.91 3.83 -22.86
CA ILE A 195 10.60 4.23 -24.09
C ILE A 195 11.90 3.42 -24.25
N SER A 196 12.67 3.28 -23.17
CA SER A 196 13.90 2.49 -23.17
C SER A 196 13.65 1.01 -23.48
N PHE A 197 12.55 0.45 -22.95
CA PHE A 197 12.11 -0.92 -23.24
C PHE A 197 11.81 -1.09 -24.74
N ILE A 198 11.07 -0.16 -25.33
CA ILE A 198 10.78 -0.20 -26.78
C ILE A 198 12.05 -0.11 -27.60
N ASN A 199 12.93 0.85 -27.28
CA ASN A 199 14.14 1.08 -28.06
C ASN A 199 15.15 -0.08 -27.98
N ASN A 200 15.25 -0.74 -26.82
CA ASN A 200 16.28 -1.75 -26.59
C ASN A 200 15.81 -3.19 -26.81
N LEU A 201 14.52 -3.48 -26.59
CA LEU A 201 13.98 -4.84 -26.68
C LEU A 201 13.04 -5.02 -27.86
N VAL A 202 12.13 -4.07 -28.10
CA VAL A 202 11.09 -4.25 -29.12
C VAL A 202 11.61 -3.87 -30.50
N LYS A 203 12.22 -2.70 -30.67
CA LYS A 203 12.73 -2.24 -31.97
C LYS A 203 13.70 -3.22 -32.63
N PRO A 204 14.71 -3.77 -31.92
CA PRO A 204 15.67 -4.68 -32.54
C PRO A 204 15.05 -6.03 -32.96
N GLU A 205 13.95 -6.44 -32.33
CA GLU A 205 13.22 -7.68 -32.68
C GLU A 205 12.40 -7.55 -33.98
N TYR A 206 12.08 -6.32 -34.42
CA TYR A 206 11.22 -6.06 -35.59
C TYR A 206 11.89 -5.15 -36.64
N ASP A 207 13.12 -5.49 -37.02
CA ASP A 207 13.89 -4.80 -38.07
C ASP A 207 14.03 -3.27 -37.85
N ASN A 208 14.09 -2.84 -36.58
CA ASN A 208 14.15 -1.44 -36.17
C ASN A 208 13.01 -0.57 -36.72
N TRP A 209 11.86 -1.17 -37.07
CA TRP A 209 10.70 -0.48 -37.64
C TRP A 209 11.05 0.42 -38.85
N ALA A 210 12.06 0.03 -39.62
CA ALA A 210 12.60 0.81 -40.72
C ALA A 210 11.52 1.17 -41.75
N GLY A 211 11.35 2.47 -42.02
CA GLY A 211 10.37 3.01 -42.97
C GLY A 211 8.94 3.16 -42.43
N LYS A 212 8.72 2.95 -41.14
CA LYS A 212 7.39 3.05 -40.48
C LYS A 212 7.39 4.02 -39.30
N GLU A 213 8.19 5.07 -39.39
CA GLU A 213 8.41 6.09 -38.36
C GLU A 213 7.10 6.79 -37.93
N GLU A 214 6.17 7.06 -38.85
CA GLU A 214 4.87 7.68 -38.52
C GLU A 214 3.98 6.81 -37.60
N VAL A 215 4.14 5.48 -37.69
CA VAL A 215 3.40 4.54 -36.85
C VAL A 215 4.10 4.39 -35.50
N GLU A 216 5.42 4.43 -35.49
CA GLU A 216 6.24 4.48 -34.28
C GLU A 216 5.95 5.71 -33.44
N ASP A 217 5.98 6.91 -34.03
CA ASP A 217 5.73 8.17 -33.33
C ASP A 217 4.35 8.18 -32.67
N ARG A 218 3.35 7.64 -33.36
CA ARG A 218 2.00 7.46 -32.80
C ARG A 218 1.96 6.46 -31.65
N PHE A 219 2.74 5.38 -31.74
CA PHE A 219 2.85 4.38 -30.68
C PHE A 219 3.50 4.97 -29.43
N ILE A 220 4.61 5.71 -29.58
CA ILE A 220 5.29 6.40 -28.49
C ILE A 220 4.38 7.46 -27.87
N ALA A 221 3.69 8.27 -28.68
CA ALA A 221 2.76 9.29 -28.19
C ALA A 221 1.61 8.71 -27.34
N LEU A 222 1.10 7.52 -27.70
CA LEU A 222 0.10 6.82 -26.89
C LEU A 222 0.65 6.41 -25.51
N ILE A 223 1.90 5.98 -25.47
CA ILE A 223 2.57 5.58 -24.23
C ILE A 223 2.81 6.80 -23.34
N THR A 224 3.32 7.90 -23.88
CA THR A 224 3.46 9.17 -23.14
C THR A 224 2.11 9.64 -22.58
N ARG A 225 1.02 9.52 -23.36
CA ARG A 225 -0.32 9.88 -22.89
C ARG A 225 -0.82 9.00 -21.73
N LYS A 226 -0.33 7.76 -21.59
CA LYS A 226 -0.68 6.88 -20.46
C LYS A 226 -0.05 7.35 -19.14
N PHE A 227 1.06 8.07 -19.19
CA PHE A 227 1.79 8.56 -18.01
C PHE A 227 1.50 10.03 -17.68
N SER A 228 0.80 10.78 -18.55
CA SER A 228 0.36 12.17 -18.34
C SER A 228 -1.00 12.28 -17.64
#